data_AF-A0A973P5W8-F1
#
_entry.id   AF-A0A973P5W8-F1
#
_cell.length_a   1.000
_cell.length_b   1.000
_cell.length_c   1.000
_cell.angle_alpha   90.00
_cell.angle_beta   90.00
_cell.angle_gamma   90.00
#
_symmetry.space_group_name_H-M   'P 1'
#
loop_
_entity.id
_entity.type
_entity.pdbx_description
1 polymer ?
#
loop_
_entity_poly.entity_id
_entity_poly.type
_entity_poly.pdbx_seq_one_letter_code
_entity_poly.pdbx_strand_id
1 'polypeptide(L)'
;ALLRARFSAGDAALGAEFTATADEIRYPAGGIPEDAVREIRRLKARMEAERLPRGADPGLHTKLGPGGLSDVEWVAQLLQLRHAHERPSLRTTRTLEALRAAVAEDLLDAADAEVLAESWRFAARIRDAVMLVKGRPGDSVPADTHERRMVAQTLGYPPDGSEDFLDDYRRVTRRARQVVERVFY
;
A
#
# COMPACT_ATOMS: atom_id res chain seq x y z
N ALA A 1 2.28 12.70 -2.81
CA ALA A 1 0.89 12.97 -3.25
C ALA A 1 0.72 12.87 -4.78
N LEU A 2 1.53 13.58 -5.58
CA LEU A 2 1.37 13.62 -7.06
C LEU A 2 1.54 12.27 -7.79
N LEU A 3 2.25 11.28 -7.23
CA LEU A 3 2.35 9.93 -7.80
C LEU A 3 1.00 9.22 -7.98
N ARG A 4 -0.04 9.67 -7.27
CA ARG A 4 -1.41 9.14 -7.40
C ARG A 4 -2.33 10.02 -8.24
N ALA A 5 -1.84 11.17 -8.71
CA ALA A 5 -2.63 12.09 -9.52
C ALA A 5 -2.82 11.52 -10.93
N ARG A 6 -4.08 11.54 -11.40
CA ARG A 6 -4.48 11.22 -12.76
C ARG A 6 -5.72 12.03 -13.13
N PHE A 7 -5.88 12.30 -14.41
CA PHE A 7 -7.16 12.75 -14.94
C PHE A 7 -8.26 11.71 -14.64
N SER A 8 -9.45 12.19 -14.26
CA SER A 8 -10.60 11.31 -13.97
C SER A 8 -11.90 11.80 -14.61
N ALA A 9 -12.16 13.11 -14.60
CA ALA A 9 -13.32 13.72 -15.23
C ALA A 9 -13.07 15.23 -15.41
N GLY A 10 -13.83 15.88 -16.28
CA GLY A 10 -13.71 17.31 -16.60
C GLY A 10 -13.20 17.57 -18.01
N ASP A 11 -12.66 18.76 -18.25
CA ASP A 11 -12.05 19.11 -19.53
C ASP A 11 -10.77 18.29 -19.77
N ALA A 12 -10.71 17.59 -20.90
CA ALA A 12 -9.63 16.66 -21.21
C ALA A 12 -8.30 17.36 -21.51
N ALA A 13 -8.34 18.57 -22.11
CA ALA A 13 -7.14 19.32 -22.43
C ALA A 13 -6.47 19.84 -21.16
N LEU A 14 -7.25 20.44 -20.26
CA LEU A 14 -6.78 20.87 -18.94
C LEU A 14 -6.26 19.69 -18.11
N GLY A 15 -6.95 18.54 -18.17
CA GLY A 15 -6.51 17.31 -17.51
C GLY A 15 -5.15 16.81 -17.99
N ALA A 16 -4.91 16.88 -19.30
CA ALA A 16 -3.63 16.52 -19.90
C ALA A 16 -2.53 17.50 -19.50
N GLU A 17 -2.79 18.81 -19.55
CA GLU A 17 -1.86 19.86 -19.12
C GLU A 17 -1.46 19.70 -17.65
N PHE A 18 -2.43 19.52 -16.75
CA PHE A 18 -2.15 19.28 -15.33
C PHE A 18 -1.30 18.02 -15.12
N THR A 19 -1.58 16.95 -15.87
CA THR A 19 -0.81 15.70 -15.73
C THR A 19 0.62 15.88 -16.20
N ALA A 20 0.85 16.62 -17.28
CA ALA A 20 2.19 16.96 -17.76
C ALA A 20 2.97 17.77 -16.72
N THR A 21 2.35 18.80 -16.12
CA THR A 21 2.98 19.57 -15.04
C THR A 21 3.25 18.71 -13.80
N ALA A 22 2.35 17.79 -13.44
CA ALA A 22 2.56 16.87 -12.34
C ALA A 22 3.72 15.89 -12.60
N ASP A 23 3.91 15.48 -13.85
CA ASP A 23 5.01 14.59 -14.28
C ASP A 23 6.38 15.23 -14.09
N GLU A 24 6.52 16.53 -14.38
CA GLU A 24 7.77 17.30 -14.15
C GLU A 24 8.20 17.28 -12.68
N ILE A 25 7.24 17.31 -11.75
CA ILE A 25 7.50 17.33 -10.31
C ILE A 25 7.72 15.92 -9.77
N ARG A 26 6.90 14.94 -10.19
CA ARG A 26 6.93 13.59 -9.61
C ARG A 26 7.97 12.66 -10.23
N TYR A 27 8.54 13.03 -11.39
CA TYR A 27 9.59 12.29 -12.08
C TYR A 27 10.77 13.21 -12.46
N PRO A 28 11.45 13.83 -11.47
CA PRO A 28 12.56 14.74 -11.75
C PRO A 28 13.69 14.01 -12.47
N ALA A 29 14.38 14.70 -13.38
CA ALA A 29 15.53 14.13 -14.09
C ALA A 29 16.61 13.67 -13.10
N GLY A 30 17.11 12.45 -13.28
CA GLY A 30 18.06 11.82 -12.36
C GLY A 30 17.43 11.18 -11.11
N GLY A 31 16.11 11.23 -10.97
CA GLY A 31 15.39 10.73 -9.79
C GLY A 31 15.55 11.66 -8.58
N ILE A 32 15.00 11.24 -7.44
CA ILE A 32 15.18 11.99 -6.19
C ILE A 32 16.57 11.78 -5.58
N PRO A 33 17.17 12.81 -4.97
CA PRO A 33 18.47 12.69 -4.31
C PRO A 33 18.40 11.89 -2.99
N GLU A 34 19.55 11.40 -2.52
CA GLU A 34 19.63 10.51 -1.34
C GLU A 34 19.25 11.21 -0.01
N ASP A 35 19.36 12.52 0.09
CA ASP A 35 18.79 13.29 1.20
C ASP A 35 17.24 13.29 1.19
N ALA A 36 16.61 13.42 0.02
CA ALA A 36 15.17 13.29 -0.14
C ALA A 36 14.68 11.86 0.18
N VAL A 37 15.44 10.82 -0.20
CA VAL A 37 15.15 9.42 0.21
C VAL A 37 15.15 9.29 1.74
N ARG A 38 16.16 9.86 2.41
CA ARG A 38 16.23 9.86 3.89
C ARG A 38 15.08 10.64 4.51
N GLU A 39 14.66 11.74 3.93
CA GLU A 39 13.49 12.51 4.39
C GLU A 39 12.19 11.70 4.23
N ILE A 40 12.00 11.03 3.10
CA ILE A 40 10.88 10.11 2.86
C ILE A 40 10.81 9.02 3.93
N ARG A 41 11.94 8.37 4.25
CA ARG A 41 12.03 7.36 5.31
C ARG A 41 11.69 7.93 6.70
N ARG A 42 12.13 9.16 7.00
CA ARG A 42 11.76 9.85 8.25
C ARG A 42 10.27 10.19 8.30
N LEU A 43 9.69 10.62 7.18
CA LEU A 43 8.27 10.92 7.08
C LEU A 43 7.42 9.66 7.26
N LYS A 44 7.85 8.54 6.67
CA LYS A 44 7.25 7.21 6.88
C LYS A 44 7.23 6.83 8.36
N ALA A 45 8.40 6.86 9.03
CA ALA A 45 8.52 6.50 10.44
C ALA A 45 7.66 7.38 11.35
N ARG A 46 7.60 8.69 11.07
CA ARG A 46 6.73 9.62 11.79
C ARG A 46 5.25 9.31 11.57
N MET A 47 4.86 9.02 10.33
CA MET A 47 3.48 8.61 10.02
C MET A 47 3.06 7.36 10.80
N GLU A 48 3.94 6.36 10.93
CA GLU A 48 3.67 5.15 11.71
C GLU A 48 3.48 5.47 13.20
N ALA A 49 4.29 6.36 13.77
CA ALA A 49 4.21 6.73 15.18
C ALA A 49 3.01 7.62 15.53
N GLU A 50 2.62 8.54 14.62
CA GLU A 50 1.68 9.61 14.95
C GLU A 50 0.25 9.39 14.41
N ARG A 51 0.07 8.61 13.33
CA ARG A 51 -1.23 8.53 12.64
C ARG A 51 -2.08 7.33 13.01
N LEU A 52 -1.53 6.38 13.77
CA LEU A 52 -2.33 5.28 14.28
C LEU A 52 -3.36 5.82 15.30
N PRO A 53 -4.67 5.53 15.15
CA PRO A 53 -5.67 6.01 16.10
C PRO A 53 -5.37 5.54 17.53
N ARG A 54 -5.64 6.40 18.52
CA ARG A 54 -5.47 6.02 19.94
C ARG A 54 -6.30 4.77 20.26
N GLY A 55 -5.66 3.78 20.86
CA GLY A 55 -6.28 2.51 21.24
C GLY A 55 -6.44 1.51 20.09
N ALA A 56 -6.02 1.83 18.86
CA ALA A 56 -5.96 0.84 17.79
C ALA A 56 -4.78 -0.12 18.03
N ASP A 57 -5.01 -1.41 17.77
CA ASP A 57 -3.95 -2.42 17.74
C ASP A 57 -3.16 -2.30 16.42
N PRO A 58 -1.87 -1.94 16.44
CA PRO A 58 -1.05 -1.85 15.23
C PRO A 58 -1.02 -3.16 14.45
N GLY A 59 -1.04 -4.30 15.15
CA GLY A 59 -1.00 -5.63 14.55
C GLY A 59 -2.28 -6.05 13.85
N LEU A 60 -3.36 -5.27 14.01
CA LEU A 60 -4.66 -5.48 13.35
C LEU A 60 -5.04 -4.37 12.36
N HIS A 61 -4.24 -3.31 12.28
CA HIS A 61 -4.56 -2.13 11.48
C HIS A 61 -4.14 -2.34 10.02
N THR A 62 -5.10 -2.59 9.14
CA THR A 62 -4.88 -2.99 7.73
C THR A 62 -4.16 -1.94 6.90
N LYS A 63 -4.29 -0.66 7.24
CA LYS A 63 -3.66 0.44 6.51
C LYS A 63 -2.32 0.90 7.07
N LEU A 64 -2.27 1.25 8.35
CA LEU A 64 -1.12 1.86 9.02
C LEU A 64 -0.31 0.87 9.87
N GLY A 65 -0.80 -0.36 10.05
CA GLY A 65 -0.05 -1.40 10.74
C GLY A 65 1.15 -1.89 9.92
N PRO A 66 2.16 -2.51 10.57
CA PRO A 66 3.33 -3.04 9.89
C PRO A 66 2.95 -4.03 8.79
N GLY A 67 3.51 -3.85 7.58
CA GLY A 67 3.20 -4.66 6.41
C GLY A 67 1.81 -4.42 5.82
N GLY A 68 1.05 -3.44 6.32
CA GLY A 68 -0.26 -3.04 5.81
C GLY A 68 -0.19 -2.25 4.50
N LEU A 69 -1.33 -1.71 4.06
CA LEU A 69 -1.44 -1.02 2.77
C LEU A 69 -0.42 0.10 2.60
N SER A 70 -0.22 0.92 3.64
CA SER A 70 0.66 2.07 3.54
C SER A 70 2.10 1.63 3.30
N ASP A 71 2.59 0.59 3.99
CA ASP A 71 3.95 0.07 3.79
C ASP A 71 4.21 -0.29 2.33
N VAL A 72 3.29 -1.06 1.73
CA VAL A 72 3.40 -1.47 0.33
C VAL A 72 3.33 -0.27 -0.62
N GLU A 73 2.45 0.70 -0.33
CA GLU A 73 2.35 1.93 -1.13
C GLU A 73 3.62 2.78 -1.07
N TRP A 74 4.28 2.85 0.09
CA TRP A 74 5.53 3.59 0.24
C TRP A 74 6.70 2.92 -0.49
N VAL A 75 6.78 1.59 -0.48
CA VAL A 75 7.76 0.85 -1.31
C VAL A 75 7.58 1.20 -2.79
N ALA A 76 6.36 1.05 -3.31
CA ALA A 76 6.07 1.36 -4.71
C ALA A 76 6.40 2.82 -5.05
N GLN A 77 6.00 3.76 -4.19
CA GLN A 77 6.23 5.19 -4.43
C GLN A 77 7.71 5.57 -4.37
N LEU A 78 8.50 4.98 -3.47
CA LEU A 78 9.94 5.22 -3.41
C LEU A 78 10.63 4.73 -4.69
N LEU A 79 10.29 3.54 -5.16
CA LEU A 79 10.81 3.00 -6.42
C LEU A 79 10.47 3.92 -7.61
N GLN A 80 9.24 4.43 -7.65
CA GLN A 80 8.83 5.39 -8.67
C GLN A 80 9.64 6.69 -8.61
N LEU A 81 9.81 7.28 -7.43
CA LEU A 81 10.54 8.54 -7.27
C LEU A 81 12.02 8.41 -7.65
N ARG A 82 12.62 7.24 -7.45
CA ARG A 82 14.03 7.00 -7.78
C ARG A 82 14.27 6.67 -9.25
N HIS A 83 13.31 6.04 -9.92
CA HIS A 83 13.57 5.38 -11.20
C HIS A 83 12.61 5.75 -12.34
N ALA A 84 11.42 6.29 -12.05
CA ALA A 84 10.42 6.52 -13.10
C ALA A 84 10.78 7.64 -14.09
N HIS A 85 11.81 8.46 -13.79
CA HIS A 85 12.37 9.42 -14.73
C HIS A 85 12.95 8.71 -15.97
N GLU A 86 13.66 7.60 -15.76
CA GLU A 86 14.26 6.77 -16.81
C GLU A 86 13.40 5.58 -17.23
N ARG A 87 12.47 5.13 -16.36
CA ARG A 87 11.65 3.93 -16.56
C ARG A 87 10.17 4.30 -16.70
N PRO A 88 9.68 4.60 -17.93
CA PRO A 88 8.29 4.99 -18.16
C PRO A 88 7.26 3.96 -17.68
N SER A 89 7.63 2.68 -17.63
CA SER A 89 6.80 1.58 -17.11
C SER A 89 6.37 1.79 -15.65
N LEU A 90 7.18 2.51 -14.85
CA LEU A 90 6.87 2.88 -13.47
C LEU A 90 5.90 4.07 -13.37
N ARG A 91 5.59 4.79 -14.47
CA ARG A 91 4.74 5.99 -14.46
C ARG A 91 3.24 5.65 -14.41
N THR A 92 2.85 4.80 -13.47
CA THR A 92 1.46 4.40 -13.20
C THR A 92 1.00 4.92 -11.85
N THR A 93 -0.29 5.20 -11.72
CA THR A 93 -0.87 5.55 -10.42
C THR A 93 -1.28 4.33 -9.59
N ARG A 94 -1.18 3.11 -10.14
CA ARG A 94 -1.65 1.88 -9.50
C ARG A 94 -0.51 1.16 -8.75
N THR A 95 -0.68 0.93 -7.45
CA THR A 95 0.35 0.32 -6.58
C THR A 95 0.87 -1.01 -7.10
N LEU A 96 -0.03 -1.97 -7.38
CA LEU A 96 0.37 -3.29 -7.85
C LEU A 96 0.98 -3.27 -9.26
N GLU A 97 0.66 -2.26 -10.07
CA GLU A 97 1.33 -2.10 -11.37
C GLU A 97 2.74 -1.57 -11.22
N ALA A 98 2.94 -0.61 -10.31
CA ALA A 98 4.27 -0.11 -10.01
C ALA A 98 5.18 -1.24 -9.50
N LEU A 99 4.66 -2.14 -8.65
CA LEU A 99 5.42 -3.32 -8.21
C LEU A 99 5.77 -4.26 -9.37
N ARG A 100 4.80 -4.56 -10.26
CA ARG A 100 5.06 -5.40 -11.45
C ARG A 100 6.07 -4.76 -12.41
N ALA A 101 5.97 -3.46 -12.63
CA ALA A 101 6.92 -2.71 -13.44
C ALA A 101 8.32 -2.69 -12.79
N ALA A 102 8.39 -2.56 -11.46
CA ALA A 102 9.67 -2.64 -10.76
C ALA A 102 10.35 -4.00 -10.92
N VAL A 103 9.59 -5.11 -10.92
CA VAL A 103 10.12 -6.44 -11.23
C VAL A 103 10.61 -6.51 -12.68
N ALA A 104 9.83 -6.01 -13.64
CA ALA A 104 10.20 -6.04 -15.05
C ALA A 104 11.44 -5.19 -15.39
N GLU A 105 11.76 -4.20 -14.54
CA GLU A 105 12.95 -3.35 -14.65
C GLU A 105 14.09 -3.79 -13.71
N ASP A 106 14.00 -4.99 -13.10
CA ASP A 106 14.99 -5.55 -12.15
C ASP A 106 15.26 -4.67 -10.91
N LEU A 107 14.29 -3.84 -10.51
CA LEU A 107 14.36 -2.96 -9.34
C LEU A 107 13.79 -3.61 -8.06
N LEU A 108 13.09 -4.73 -8.20
CA LEU A 108 12.47 -5.47 -7.11
C LEU A 108 12.46 -6.96 -7.45
N ASP A 109 12.80 -7.82 -6.48
CA ASP A 109 12.71 -9.27 -6.66
C ASP A 109 11.24 -9.69 -6.85
N ALA A 110 10.99 -10.65 -7.75
CA ALA A 110 9.65 -11.14 -8.06
C ALA A 110 8.95 -11.76 -6.83
N ALA A 111 9.69 -12.48 -5.98
CA ALA A 111 9.15 -13.06 -4.76
C ALA A 111 8.77 -11.96 -3.74
N ASP A 112 9.59 -10.92 -3.63
CA ASP A 112 9.29 -9.77 -2.78
C ASP A 112 8.05 -9.01 -3.26
N ALA A 113 7.93 -8.80 -4.57
CA ALA A 113 6.75 -8.18 -5.17
C ALA A 113 5.47 -8.99 -4.92
N GLU A 114 5.52 -10.33 -4.99
CA GLU A 114 4.35 -11.16 -4.71
C GLU A 114 3.95 -11.10 -3.23
N VAL A 115 4.92 -11.14 -2.31
CA VAL A 115 4.66 -10.98 -0.87
C VAL A 115 3.99 -9.64 -0.56
N LEU A 116 4.48 -8.54 -1.16
CA LEU A 116 3.87 -7.22 -1.01
C LEU A 116 2.47 -7.16 -1.63
N ALA A 117 2.28 -7.76 -2.81
CA ALA A 117 1.00 -7.79 -3.51
C ALA A 117 -0.05 -8.62 -2.75
N GLU A 118 0.34 -9.76 -2.18
CA GLU A 118 -0.51 -10.60 -1.33
C GLU A 118 -1.04 -9.77 -0.14
N SER A 119 -0.15 -9.11 0.59
CA SER A 119 -0.54 -8.28 1.74
C SER A 119 -1.44 -7.11 1.35
N TRP A 120 -1.09 -6.41 0.27
CA TRP A 120 -1.89 -5.27 -0.19
C TRP A 120 -3.30 -5.70 -0.60
N ARG A 121 -3.42 -6.80 -1.37
CA ARG A 121 -4.73 -7.34 -1.78
C ARG A 121 -5.52 -7.82 -0.57
N PHE A 122 -4.89 -8.52 0.37
CA PHE A 122 -5.59 -9.05 1.53
C PHE A 122 -6.10 -7.94 2.45
N ALA A 123 -5.25 -6.95 2.76
CA ALA A 123 -5.64 -5.78 3.54
C ALA A 123 -6.75 -4.97 2.87
N ALA A 124 -6.72 -4.81 1.54
CA ALA A 124 -7.81 -4.17 0.79
C ALA A 124 -9.12 -4.95 0.91
N ARG A 125 -9.08 -6.27 0.67
CA ARG A 125 -10.26 -7.15 0.80
C ARG A 125 -10.86 -7.11 2.21
N ILE A 126 -10.03 -7.08 3.26
CA ILE A 126 -10.51 -6.94 4.65
C ILE A 126 -11.28 -5.65 4.84
N ARG A 127 -10.78 -4.52 4.34
CA ARG A 127 -11.46 -3.21 4.46
C ARG A 127 -12.79 -3.21 3.70
N ASP A 128 -12.83 -3.83 2.53
CA ASP A 128 -14.06 -3.99 1.75
C ASP A 128 -15.07 -4.87 2.51
N ALA A 129 -14.63 -6.00 3.06
CA ALA A 129 -15.48 -6.88 3.88
C ALA A 129 -15.99 -6.18 5.15
N VAL A 130 -15.15 -5.36 5.80
CA VAL A 130 -15.55 -4.53 6.95
C VAL A 130 -16.65 -3.55 6.55
N MET A 131 -16.53 -2.88 5.40
CA MET A 131 -17.59 -2.01 4.87
C MET A 131 -18.90 -2.77 4.64
N LEU A 132 -18.84 -3.96 4.04
CA LEU A 132 -20.01 -4.79 3.76
C LEU A 132 -20.70 -5.28 5.04
N VAL A 133 -19.94 -5.71 6.04
CA VAL A 133 -20.47 -6.25 7.30
C VAL A 133 -21.01 -5.14 8.21
N LYS A 134 -20.30 -4.01 8.29
CA LYS A 134 -20.60 -2.95 9.28
C LYS A 134 -21.38 -1.77 8.70
N GLY A 135 -21.52 -1.69 7.38
CA GLY A 135 -22.11 -0.55 6.68
C GLY A 135 -21.30 0.75 6.79
N ARG A 136 -20.05 0.68 7.25
CA ARG A 136 -19.16 1.84 7.43
C ARG A 136 -17.70 1.45 7.20
N PRO A 137 -16.87 2.37 6.68
CA PRO A 137 -15.46 2.08 6.45
C PRO A 137 -14.73 1.81 7.77
N GLY A 138 -13.72 0.93 7.72
CA GLY A 138 -12.82 0.65 8.83
C GLY A 138 -11.46 0.16 8.34
N ASP A 139 -10.40 0.58 9.02
CA ASP A 139 -9.02 0.26 8.66
C ASP A 139 -8.40 -0.76 9.65
N SER A 140 -9.21 -1.59 10.30
CA SER A 140 -8.73 -2.60 11.25
C SER A 140 -9.57 -3.88 11.17
N VAL A 141 -8.93 -5.02 11.42
CA VAL A 141 -9.63 -6.28 11.67
C VAL A 141 -10.52 -6.09 12.91
N PRO A 142 -11.83 -6.47 12.86
CA PRO A 142 -12.71 -6.29 14.01
C PRO A 142 -12.22 -7.03 15.28
N ALA A 143 -12.23 -6.32 16.40
CA ALA A 143 -11.94 -6.91 17.71
C ALA A 143 -13.12 -7.76 18.22
N ASP A 144 -14.35 -7.33 17.93
CA ASP A 144 -15.56 -8.09 18.27
C ASP A 144 -15.58 -9.43 17.52
N THR A 145 -15.78 -10.51 18.25
CA THR A 145 -15.72 -11.88 17.72
C THR A 145 -16.83 -12.16 16.71
N HIS A 146 -18.01 -11.58 16.90
CA HIS A 146 -19.13 -11.78 15.97
C HIS A 146 -18.86 -11.06 14.64
N GLU A 147 -18.47 -9.78 14.69
CA GLU A 147 -18.07 -9.00 13.51
C GLU A 147 -16.89 -9.65 12.77
N ARG A 148 -15.86 -10.12 13.51
CA ARG A 148 -14.68 -10.78 12.92
C ARG A 148 -15.06 -12.04 12.16
N ARG A 149 -15.96 -12.87 12.72
CA ARG A 149 -16.48 -14.05 12.04
C ARG A 149 -17.22 -13.70 10.75
N MET A 150 -18.06 -12.67 10.77
CA MET A 150 -18.78 -12.22 9.58
C MET A 150 -17.84 -11.70 8.49
N VAL A 151 -16.79 -10.97 8.87
CA VAL A 151 -15.72 -10.53 7.96
C VAL A 151 -14.98 -11.74 7.36
N ALA A 152 -14.59 -12.70 8.18
CA ALA A 152 -13.92 -13.93 7.71
C ALA A 152 -14.79 -14.68 6.69
N GLN A 153 -16.09 -14.88 6.99
CA GLN A 153 -17.02 -15.53 6.05
C GLN A 153 -17.18 -14.76 4.74
N THR A 154 -17.28 -13.42 4.80
CA THR A 154 -17.32 -12.56 3.61
C THR A 154 -16.07 -12.71 2.75
N LEU A 155 -14.92 -13.01 3.38
CA LEU A 155 -13.65 -13.27 2.69
C LEU A 155 -13.51 -14.71 2.16
N GLY A 156 -14.49 -15.57 2.42
CA GLY A 156 -14.56 -16.95 1.95
C GLY A 156 -14.06 -18.00 2.95
N TYR A 157 -13.79 -17.62 4.20
CA TYR A 157 -13.44 -18.58 5.25
C TYR A 157 -14.69 -19.36 5.71
N PRO A 158 -14.53 -20.61 6.18
CA PRO A 158 -15.64 -21.38 6.74
C PRO A 158 -16.21 -20.71 8.00
N PRO A 159 -17.42 -21.09 8.46
CA PRO A 159 -18.08 -20.47 9.62
C PRO A 159 -17.25 -20.42 10.91
N ASP A 160 -16.35 -21.37 11.10
CA ASP A 160 -15.40 -21.52 12.21
C ASP A 160 -13.98 -21.00 11.90
N GLY A 161 -13.70 -20.58 10.66
CA GLY A 161 -12.38 -20.15 10.19
C GLY A 161 -11.96 -18.73 10.60
N SER A 162 -12.55 -18.16 11.67
CA SER A 162 -12.21 -16.79 12.10
C SER A 162 -10.80 -16.66 12.66
N GLU A 163 -10.26 -17.71 13.30
CA GLU A 163 -8.91 -17.69 13.84
C GLU A 163 -7.88 -17.95 12.73
N ASP A 164 -8.17 -18.85 11.79
CA ASP A 164 -7.35 -19.06 10.58
C ASP A 164 -7.21 -17.75 9.78
N PHE A 165 -8.32 -17.01 9.60
CA PHE A 165 -8.30 -15.68 8.99
C PHE A 165 -7.33 -14.72 9.68
N LEU A 166 -7.34 -14.71 11.01
CA LEU A 166 -6.51 -13.81 11.80
C LEU A 166 -5.02 -14.20 11.71
N ASP A 167 -4.72 -15.48 11.74
CA ASP A 167 -3.37 -16.01 11.61
C ASP A 167 -2.81 -15.81 10.20
N ASP A 168 -3.65 -15.97 9.17
CA ASP A 168 -3.33 -15.63 7.80
C ASP A 168 -2.98 -14.15 7.66
N TYR A 169 -3.80 -13.26 8.23
CA TYR A 169 -3.55 -11.83 8.18
C TYR A 169 -2.22 -11.46 8.86
N ARG A 170 -1.97 -12.00 10.06
CA ARG A 170 -0.70 -11.81 10.78
C ARG A 170 0.50 -12.37 10.02
N ARG A 171 0.34 -13.51 9.35
CA ARG A 171 1.41 -14.14 8.56
C ARG A 171 1.78 -13.29 7.35
N VAL A 172 0.78 -12.88 6.58
CA VAL A 172 0.98 -12.11 5.35
C VAL A 172 1.59 -10.74 5.65
N THR A 173 1.07 -10.02 6.65
CA THR A 173 1.61 -8.71 7.06
C THR A 173 3.03 -8.80 7.61
N ARG A 174 3.35 -9.82 8.40
CA ARG A 174 4.72 -10.04 8.89
C ARG A 174 5.71 -10.27 7.75
N ARG A 175 5.35 -11.07 6.76
CA ARG A 175 6.20 -11.30 5.56
C ARG A 175 6.38 -10.01 4.77
N ALA A 176 5.29 -9.27 4.52
CA ALA A 176 5.38 -7.97 3.85
C ALA A 176 6.25 -6.98 4.62
N ARG A 177 6.17 -6.94 5.95
CA ARG A 177 7.04 -6.08 6.76
C ARG A 177 8.51 -6.43 6.59
N GLN A 178 8.87 -7.71 6.55
CA GLN A 178 10.27 -8.12 6.32
C GLN A 178 10.79 -7.64 4.95
N VAL A 179 9.97 -7.67 3.91
CA VAL A 179 10.31 -7.10 2.61
C VAL A 179 10.48 -5.59 2.69
N VAL A 180 9.57 -4.89 3.36
CA VAL A 180 9.62 -3.43 3.54
C VAL A 180 10.89 -3.00 4.27
N GLU A 181 11.29 -3.71 5.32
CA GLU A 181 12.55 -3.43 6.03
C GLU A 181 13.78 -3.54 5.11
N ARG A 182 13.79 -4.50 4.19
CA ARG A 182 14.93 -4.70 3.26
C ARG A 182 14.92 -3.74 2.06
N VAL A 183 13.74 -3.44 1.53
CA VAL A 183 13.59 -2.68 0.27
C VAL A 183 13.42 -1.19 0.52
N PHE A 184 12.68 -0.82 1.57
CA PHE A 184 12.37 0.57 1.84
C PHE A 184 13.37 1.25 2.77
N TYR A 185 13.88 0.57 3.80
CA TYR A 185 14.80 1.14 4.80
C TYR A 185 16.27 0.93 4.47
#